data_AF-A0A7S1BJU3-F1
#
_entry.id   AF-A0A7S1BJU3-F1
#
_cell.length_a   1.000
_cell.length_b   1.000
_cell.length_c   1.000
_cell.angle_alpha   90.00
_cell.angle_beta   90.00
_cell.angle_gamma   90.00
#
_symmetry.space_group_name_H-M   'P 1'
#
loop_
_entity.id
_entity.type
_entity.pdbx_description
1 polymer ?
#
loop_
_entity_poly.entity_id
_entity_poly.type
_entity_poly.pdbx_seq_one_letter_code
_entity_poly.pdbx_strand_id
1 'polypeptide(L)'
;GGNAMDPTGQFKDARFWYGHAARKGDDHYHNPKAGVEGNTDENVLLGYALDGFKIYGPTDNPTDECNGSSHSGEYAYYAKEVADINLNSNYCKGTPDNNWGYVLGCYSGKTENTRFGSSVGYTLPTDCFPEGSPTSPPKTLLPSAFPTGTDSPTTTPDSCVDTAFQKDGKKDCAKLLGNLTSKKLKRACKKFDKYGRKVTHHCAQSCGSCEEQCKDDKKFSFEFDGMTYSCDEIPNAKVNCNLLTSKKHLIGEYCRESCGMCS
;
A
#
# COMPACT_ATOMS: atom_id res chain seq x y z
N GLY A 1 -10.07 26.10 -6.33
CA GLY A 1 -9.25 25.19 -5.51
C GLY A 1 -8.54 24.26 -6.46
N GLY A 2 -7.22 24.18 -6.40
CA GLY A 2 -6.43 23.36 -7.32
C GLY A 2 -6.65 21.86 -7.10
N ASN A 3 -6.45 21.08 -8.17
CA ASN A 3 -6.41 19.61 -8.09
C ASN A 3 -5.34 19.19 -7.05
N ALA A 4 -5.54 18.07 -6.35
CA ALA A 4 -4.55 17.54 -5.43
C ALA A 4 -3.19 17.26 -6.12
N MET A 5 -3.19 17.00 -7.44
CA MET A 5 -2.00 16.77 -8.26
C MET A 5 -1.29 18.06 -8.73
N ASP A 6 -1.90 19.23 -8.49
CA ASP A 6 -1.32 20.52 -8.84
C ASP A 6 0.03 20.75 -8.10
N PRO A 7 1.10 21.23 -8.77
CA PRO A 7 2.35 21.65 -8.13
C PRO A 7 2.17 22.60 -6.94
N THR A 8 1.11 23.41 -7.00
CA THR A 8 0.69 24.37 -5.98
C THR A 8 -0.48 23.85 -5.14
N GLY A 9 -0.85 22.59 -5.34
CA GLY A 9 -1.91 21.88 -4.66
C GLY A 9 -1.66 21.77 -3.16
N GLN A 10 -2.72 21.45 -2.43
CA GLN A 10 -2.69 21.38 -0.97
C GLN A 10 -1.76 20.29 -0.41
N PHE A 11 -1.36 19.33 -1.25
CA PHE A 11 -0.52 18.19 -0.89
C PHE A 11 0.79 18.25 -1.66
N LYS A 12 1.85 18.70 -0.97
CA LYS A 12 3.20 18.72 -1.54
C LYS A 12 3.59 17.30 -1.94
N ASP A 13 4.10 17.14 -3.16
CA ASP A 13 4.57 15.88 -3.74
C ASP A 13 3.48 14.85 -4.07
N ALA A 14 2.18 15.20 -4.01
CA ALA A 14 1.05 14.31 -4.34
C ALA A 14 1.21 13.55 -5.67
N ARG A 15 1.83 14.19 -6.68
CA ARG A 15 2.13 13.61 -7.99
C ARG A 15 2.98 12.33 -7.97
N PHE A 16 3.73 12.10 -6.90
CA PHE A 16 4.65 10.96 -6.77
C PHE A 16 4.04 9.79 -6.02
N TRP A 17 2.86 9.97 -5.42
CA TRP A 17 2.22 8.95 -4.61
C TRP A 17 1.08 8.32 -5.42
N TYR A 18 1.06 6.97 -5.45
CA TYR A 18 -0.01 6.18 -6.08
C TYR A 18 -1.36 6.30 -5.36
N GLY A 19 -1.46 7.20 -4.38
CA GLY A 19 -2.65 7.54 -3.63
C GLY A 19 -2.29 8.36 -2.38
N HIS A 20 -3.25 9.12 -1.86
CA HIS A 20 -3.10 9.81 -0.59
C HIS A 20 -4.45 9.98 0.13
N ALA A 21 -4.38 10.08 1.46
CA ALA A 21 -5.53 10.44 2.27
C ALA A 21 -6.00 11.86 1.92
N ALA A 22 -7.30 12.02 1.70
CA ALA A 22 -7.97 13.30 1.65
C ALA A 22 -8.00 13.92 3.06
N ARG A 23 -8.26 15.24 3.15
CA ARG A 23 -8.40 15.94 4.44
C ARG A 23 -9.45 15.33 5.39
N LYS A 24 -10.41 14.59 4.84
CA LYS A 24 -11.47 13.92 5.60
C LYS A 24 -11.09 12.50 6.05
N GLY A 25 -9.88 12.04 5.71
CA GLY A 25 -9.40 10.69 6.04
C GLY A 25 -9.77 9.63 5.01
N ASP A 26 -10.32 10.03 3.85
CA ASP A 26 -10.64 9.11 2.76
C ASP A 26 -9.41 8.89 1.88
N ASP A 27 -8.92 7.66 1.77
CA ASP A 27 -7.84 7.33 0.82
C ASP A 27 -8.37 7.33 -0.61
N HIS A 28 -7.65 8.00 -1.52
CA HIS A 28 -7.88 7.84 -2.95
C HIS A 28 -6.56 7.62 -3.69
N TYR A 29 -6.64 6.88 -4.80
CA TYR A 29 -5.50 6.46 -5.59
C TYR A 29 -5.32 7.37 -6.80
N HIS A 30 -4.07 7.63 -7.17
CA HIS A 30 -3.70 8.35 -8.38
C HIS A 30 -2.91 7.41 -9.28
N ASN A 31 -3.19 7.48 -10.58
CA ASN A 31 -2.24 6.97 -11.55
C ASN A 31 -0.98 7.85 -11.51
N PRO A 32 0.25 7.30 -11.48
CA PRO A 32 1.49 8.07 -11.58
C PRO A 32 1.60 8.94 -12.84
N LYS A 33 0.85 8.61 -13.92
CA LYS A 33 0.73 9.45 -15.12
C LYS A 33 -0.45 10.42 -15.08
N ALA A 34 -1.37 10.30 -14.12
CA ALA A 34 -2.43 11.30 -13.96
C ALA A 34 -1.80 12.61 -13.49
N GLY A 35 -1.93 13.67 -14.28
CA GLY A 35 -1.27 14.96 -14.01
C GLY A 35 0.03 15.19 -14.77
N VAL A 36 0.46 14.28 -15.67
CA VAL A 36 1.48 14.59 -16.67
C VAL A 36 0.80 15.37 -17.80
N GLU A 37 1.06 16.67 -17.86
CA GLU A 37 0.58 17.53 -18.94
C GLU A 37 1.24 17.12 -20.27
N GLY A 38 0.41 16.89 -21.31
CA GLY A 38 0.87 16.79 -22.70
C GLY A 38 1.15 15.38 -23.25
N ASN A 39 0.78 14.29 -22.58
CA ASN A 39 0.97 12.94 -23.14
C ASN A 39 -0.01 11.87 -22.62
N THR A 40 -1.31 12.17 -22.65
CA THR A 40 -2.36 11.22 -22.25
C THR A 40 -3.43 11.16 -23.34
N ASP A 41 -3.23 10.36 -24.38
CA ASP A 41 -4.24 10.08 -25.40
C ASP A 41 -5.05 8.81 -25.06
N GLU A 42 -6.02 8.47 -25.91
CA GLU A 42 -6.95 7.34 -25.74
C GLU A 42 -6.29 5.96 -25.62
N ASN A 43 -5.00 5.83 -25.95
CA ASN A 43 -4.22 4.60 -25.87
C ASN A 43 -3.28 4.57 -24.66
N VAL A 44 -3.16 5.67 -23.92
CA VAL A 44 -2.32 5.74 -22.72
C VAL A 44 -3.09 5.16 -21.54
N LEU A 45 -2.62 4.02 -21.01
CA LEU A 45 -3.18 3.43 -19.81
C LEU A 45 -3.02 4.39 -18.62
N LEU A 46 -4.16 4.96 -18.25
CA LEU A 46 -4.59 5.51 -16.99
C LEU A 46 -4.22 4.67 -15.77
N GLY A 47 -5.02 3.64 -15.55
CA GLY A 47 -4.89 2.76 -14.42
C GLY A 47 -6.02 1.78 -14.48
N TYR A 48 -6.43 1.30 -13.32
CA TYR A 48 -7.53 0.38 -13.19
C TYR A 48 -8.56 0.95 -12.21
N ALA A 49 -9.82 0.90 -12.62
CA ALA A 49 -10.95 1.20 -11.77
C ALA A 49 -11.14 0.06 -10.75
N LEU A 50 -11.79 0.36 -9.63
CA LEU A 50 -12.01 -0.62 -8.57
C LEU A 50 -12.81 -1.85 -9.02
N ASP A 51 -13.67 -1.70 -10.01
CA ASP A 51 -14.44 -2.78 -10.63
C ASP A 51 -13.64 -3.60 -11.67
N GLY A 52 -12.35 -3.31 -11.84
CA GLY A 52 -11.41 -4.08 -12.64
C GLY A 52 -11.21 -3.60 -14.07
N PHE A 53 -11.98 -2.62 -14.54
CA PHE A 53 -11.81 -2.10 -15.90
C PHE A 53 -10.63 -1.12 -16.01
N LYS A 54 -10.00 -1.11 -17.20
CA LYS A 54 -8.91 -0.19 -17.53
C LYS A 54 -9.45 1.23 -17.66
N ILE A 55 -8.64 2.20 -17.29
CA ILE A 55 -8.88 3.63 -17.50
C ILE A 55 -7.84 4.10 -18.54
N TYR A 56 -8.22 4.86 -19.55
CA TYR A 56 -7.33 5.45 -20.53
C TYR A 56 -7.40 6.99 -20.52
N GLY A 57 -6.51 7.66 -21.26
CA GLY A 57 -6.60 9.10 -21.50
C GLY A 57 -7.86 9.50 -22.28
N PRO A 58 -8.10 10.79 -22.51
CA PRO A 58 -9.27 11.26 -23.24
C PRO A 58 -9.40 10.67 -24.64
N THR A 59 -10.64 10.49 -25.08
CA THR A 59 -11.00 10.02 -26.41
C THR A 59 -12.09 10.92 -27.00
N ASP A 60 -12.05 11.10 -28.31
CA ASP A 60 -13.12 11.76 -29.08
C ASP A 60 -14.31 10.82 -29.33
N ASN A 61 -14.14 9.51 -29.07
CA ASN A 61 -15.19 8.54 -29.26
C ASN A 61 -16.32 8.75 -28.24
N PRO A 62 -17.59 8.51 -28.62
CA PRO A 62 -18.70 8.54 -27.69
C PRO A 62 -18.46 7.57 -26.52
N THR A 63 -18.73 8.06 -25.31
CA THR A 63 -18.71 7.29 -24.08
C THR A 63 -20.11 7.25 -23.48
N ASP A 64 -20.40 6.22 -22.69
CA ASP A 64 -21.60 6.15 -21.84
C ASP A 64 -21.54 7.13 -20.66
N GLU A 65 -22.58 7.10 -19.82
CA GLU A 65 -22.70 7.91 -18.61
C GLU A 65 -21.62 7.67 -17.54
N CYS A 66 -20.93 6.51 -17.58
CA CYS A 66 -19.79 6.20 -16.71
C CYS A 66 -18.45 6.67 -17.28
N ASN A 67 -18.45 7.27 -18.48
CA ASN A 67 -17.30 7.51 -19.34
C ASN A 67 -16.68 6.24 -19.94
N GLY A 68 -17.44 5.16 -20.04
CA GLY A 68 -17.00 3.92 -20.64
C GLY A 68 -17.25 3.83 -22.14
N SER A 69 -16.39 3.11 -22.84
CA SER A 69 -16.58 2.72 -24.24
C SER A 69 -15.78 1.45 -24.57
N SER A 70 -15.88 0.96 -25.80
CA SER A 70 -15.08 -0.18 -26.25
C SER A 70 -13.67 0.25 -26.64
N HIS A 71 -12.67 -0.36 -26.01
CA HIS A 71 -11.25 -0.23 -26.33
C HIS A 71 -10.70 -1.60 -26.76
N SER A 72 -10.32 -1.74 -28.04
CA SER A 72 -9.76 -3.00 -28.57
C SER A 72 -10.63 -4.25 -28.30
N GLY A 73 -11.96 -4.08 -28.29
CA GLY A 73 -12.92 -5.17 -28.06
C GLY A 73 -13.26 -5.43 -26.59
N GLU A 74 -12.67 -4.70 -25.64
CA GLU A 74 -12.99 -4.75 -24.22
C GLU A 74 -13.66 -3.45 -23.76
N TYR A 75 -14.40 -3.46 -22.66
CA TYR A 75 -14.91 -2.23 -22.06
C TYR A 75 -13.80 -1.53 -21.27
N ALA A 76 -13.68 -0.22 -21.40
CA ALA A 76 -12.73 0.59 -20.65
C ALA A 76 -13.31 1.99 -20.39
N TYR A 77 -12.83 2.63 -19.33
CA TYR A 77 -13.14 4.01 -19.02
C TYR A 77 -12.16 4.97 -19.67
N TYR A 78 -12.62 6.18 -19.95
CA TYR A 78 -11.79 7.24 -20.52
C TYR A 78 -11.88 8.48 -19.64
N ALA A 79 -10.73 9.08 -19.36
CA ALA A 79 -10.68 10.38 -18.71
C ALA A 79 -11.36 11.45 -19.59
N LYS A 80 -11.85 12.52 -18.98
CA LYS A 80 -12.44 13.66 -19.67
C LYS A 80 -11.59 14.90 -19.47
N GLU A 81 -11.49 15.72 -20.52
CA GLU A 81 -10.88 17.03 -20.38
C GLU A 81 -11.80 17.97 -19.60
N VAL A 82 -11.21 18.94 -18.89
CA VAL A 82 -11.96 19.93 -18.12
C VAL A 82 -12.95 20.69 -19.00
N ALA A 83 -12.60 20.91 -20.28
CA ALA A 83 -13.42 21.62 -21.26
C ALA A 83 -14.72 20.87 -21.61
N ASP A 84 -14.76 19.55 -21.46
CA ASP A 84 -15.92 18.72 -21.79
C ASP A 84 -16.93 18.62 -20.65
N ILE A 85 -16.61 19.21 -19.49
CA ILE A 85 -17.37 19.06 -18.25
C ILE A 85 -18.06 20.37 -17.90
N ASN A 86 -19.37 20.30 -17.66
CA ASN A 86 -20.12 21.45 -17.15
C ASN A 86 -19.89 21.61 -15.63
N LEU A 87 -18.87 22.37 -15.27
CA LEU A 87 -18.51 22.66 -13.87
C LEU A 87 -19.56 23.45 -13.08
N ASN A 88 -20.56 24.02 -13.75
CA ASN A 88 -21.67 24.72 -13.09
C ASN A 88 -22.80 23.77 -12.65
N SER A 89 -22.74 22.50 -13.05
CA SER A 89 -23.70 21.48 -12.62
C SER A 89 -23.40 20.99 -11.20
N ASN A 90 -24.44 20.56 -10.48
CA ASN A 90 -24.27 19.91 -9.18
C ASN A 90 -23.41 18.65 -9.35
N TYR A 91 -22.46 18.39 -8.45
CA TYR A 91 -21.60 17.21 -8.55
C TYR A 91 -22.41 15.89 -8.64
N CYS A 92 -23.46 15.76 -7.81
CA CYS A 92 -24.33 14.59 -7.83
C CYS A 92 -25.44 14.71 -8.87
N LYS A 93 -25.61 13.68 -9.71
CA LYS A 93 -26.72 13.57 -10.68
C LYS A 93 -27.90 12.75 -10.16
N GLY A 94 -27.69 11.99 -9.07
CA GLY A 94 -28.67 11.08 -8.47
C GLY A 94 -28.58 9.69 -9.08
N THR A 95 -27.81 8.79 -8.42
CA THR A 95 -27.57 7.35 -8.70
C THR A 95 -27.15 6.93 -10.12
N PRO A 96 -26.16 6.03 -10.27
CA PRO A 96 -24.84 5.97 -9.61
C PRO A 96 -23.86 7.03 -10.13
N ASP A 97 -24.31 7.92 -11.02
CA ASP A 97 -23.45 8.80 -11.80
C ASP A 97 -23.17 10.14 -11.09
N ASN A 98 -21.99 10.69 -11.37
CA ASN A 98 -21.63 12.06 -11.03
C ASN A 98 -21.52 12.93 -12.29
N ASN A 99 -21.91 14.21 -12.20
CA ASN A 99 -21.93 15.11 -13.35
C ASN A 99 -20.54 15.58 -13.79
N TRP A 100 -19.53 15.48 -12.92
CA TRP A 100 -18.21 16.03 -13.19
C TRP A 100 -17.29 15.04 -13.89
N GLY A 101 -17.49 13.73 -13.72
CA GLY A 101 -16.98 12.65 -14.58
C GLY A 101 -15.54 12.80 -15.07
N TYR A 102 -14.59 13.31 -14.28
CA TYR A 102 -13.24 13.58 -14.79
C TYR A 102 -12.48 12.33 -15.23
N VAL A 103 -12.74 11.22 -14.54
CA VAL A 103 -12.08 9.94 -14.79
C VAL A 103 -13.11 8.82 -14.79
N LEU A 104 -14.02 8.84 -13.82
CA LEU A 104 -15.12 7.88 -13.69
C LEU A 104 -16.41 8.63 -13.40
N GLY A 105 -17.44 8.39 -14.21
CA GLY A 105 -18.80 8.86 -13.95
C GLY A 105 -19.53 7.96 -12.95
N CYS A 106 -19.36 6.64 -13.10
CA CYS A 106 -19.90 5.56 -12.29
C CYS A 106 -19.06 4.28 -12.48
N TYR A 107 -19.47 3.18 -11.83
CA TYR A 107 -18.92 1.84 -12.09
C TYR A 107 -19.92 1.01 -12.89
N SER A 108 -19.46 0.47 -14.01
CA SER A 108 -20.17 -0.48 -14.88
C SER A 108 -20.00 -1.93 -14.41
N GLY A 109 -18.88 -2.23 -13.75
CA GLY A 109 -18.61 -3.55 -13.18
C GLY A 109 -19.12 -3.69 -11.74
N LYS A 110 -18.71 -4.79 -11.11
CA LYS A 110 -19.01 -5.04 -9.70
C LYS A 110 -17.77 -4.85 -8.85
N THR A 111 -17.92 -4.11 -7.76
CA THR A 111 -16.86 -3.92 -6.76
C THR A 111 -16.91 -4.96 -5.63
N GLU A 112 -17.82 -5.94 -5.72
CA GLU A 112 -18.01 -6.97 -4.67
C GLU A 112 -16.76 -7.81 -4.39
N ASN A 113 -15.86 -7.90 -5.38
CA ASN A 113 -14.59 -8.62 -5.29
C ASN A 113 -13.38 -7.69 -5.11
N THR A 114 -13.59 -6.38 -5.10
CA THR A 114 -12.53 -5.40 -4.85
C THR A 114 -12.08 -5.54 -3.40
N ARG A 115 -10.79 -5.80 -3.20
CA ARG A 115 -10.19 -5.84 -1.87
C ARG A 115 -9.31 -4.61 -1.70
N PHE A 116 -9.59 -3.84 -0.66
CA PHE A 116 -8.68 -2.80 -0.20
C PHE A 116 -7.91 -3.33 1.00
N GLY A 117 -6.61 -3.05 1.05
CA GLY A 117 -5.72 -3.52 2.11
C GLY A 117 -4.59 -2.52 2.33
N SER A 118 -3.92 -2.62 3.47
CA SER A 118 -2.72 -1.82 3.71
C SER A 118 -1.60 -2.29 2.77
N SER A 119 -0.81 -1.35 2.24
CA SER A 119 0.43 -1.68 1.54
C SER A 119 1.51 -2.24 2.48
N VAL A 120 1.34 -2.07 3.79
CA VAL A 120 2.22 -2.63 4.81
C VAL A 120 2.01 -4.15 4.86
N GLY A 121 2.99 -4.92 4.37
CA GLY A 121 2.95 -6.38 4.32
C GLY A 121 2.33 -6.96 3.04
N TYR A 122 2.11 -6.16 1.99
CA TYR A 122 1.68 -6.67 0.68
C TYR A 122 2.82 -7.43 0.01
N THR A 123 2.66 -8.75 -0.13
CA THR A 123 3.55 -9.58 -0.94
C THR A 123 3.16 -9.46 -2.40
N LEU A 124 4.09 -9.04 -3.25
CA LEU A 124 3.86 -8.99 -4.69
C LEU A 124 3.48 -10.40 -5.19
N PRO A 125 2.40 -10.56 -5.96
CA PRO A 125 2.09 -11.82 -6.64
C PRO A 125 3.30 -12.33 -7.42
N THR A 126 3.47 -13.65 -7.49
CA THR A 126 4.66 -14.26 -8.11
C THR A 126 4.77 -14.01 -9.62
N ASP A 127 3.70 -13.56 -10.25
CA ASP A 127 3.62 -13.15 -11.65
C ASP A 127 3.82 -11.63 -11.87
N CYS A 128 3.99 -10.86 -10.80
CA CYS A 128 4.30 -9.43 -10.84
C CYS A 128 5.79 -9.19 -10.59
N PHE A 129 6.32 -8.07 -11.09
CA PHE A 129 7.70 -7.65 -10.83
C PHE A 129 7.79 -6.15 -10.57
N PRO A 130 8.73 -5.68 -9.73
CA PRO A 130 8.95 -4.25 -9.53
C PRO A 130 9.45 -3.60 -10.83
N GLU A 131 8.76 -2.57 -11.30
CA GLU A 131 9.16 -1.80 -12.48
C GLU A 131 10.52 -1.12 -12.21
N GLY A 132 11.54 -1.41 -13.03
CA GLY A 132 12.93 -1.01 -12.81
C GLY A 132 13.87 -2.13 -12.36
N SER A 133 13.36 -3.34 -12.09
CA SER A 133 14.21 -4.54 -11.99
C SER A 133 14.63 -5.01 -13.40
N PRO A 134 15.91 -5.38 -13.64
CA PRO A 134 16.33 -5.88 -14.93
C PRO A 134 15.54 -7.15 -15.25
N THR A 135 14.64 -7.04 -16.23
CA THR A 135 13.92 -8.20 -16.74
C THR A 135 14.95 -9.11 -17.39
N SER A 136 15.29 -10.21 -16.72
CA SER A 136 16.00 -11.28 -17.40
C SER A 136 15.10 -11.75 -18.54
N PRO A 137 15.59 -11.83 -19.79
CA PRO A 137 14.78 -12.24 -20.93
C PRO A 137 14.18 -13.64 -20.68
N PRO A 138 13.03 -13.96 -21.30
CA PRO A 138 12.36 -15.25 -21.09
C PRO A 138 13.33 -16.39 -21.38
N LYS A 139 13.54 -17.28 -20.41
CA LYS A 139 14.34 -18.50 -20.60
C LYS A 139 13.64 -19.42 -21.60
N THR A 140 14.05 -19.34 -22.87
CA THR A 140 13.84 -20.43 -23.82
C THR A 140 14.64 -21.64 -23.33
N LEU A 141 13.95 -22.74 -23.02
CA LEU A 141 14.57 -23.99 -22.63
C LEU A 141 15.33 -24.59 -23.83
N LEU A 142 16.65 -24.51 -23.81
CA LEU A 142 17.53 -25.38 -24.59
C LEU A 142 18.72 -25.84 -23.72
N PRO A 143 19.23 -27.08 -23.92
CA PRO A 143 20.05 -27.74 -22.92
C PRO A 143 21.55 -27.51 -23.11
N SER A 144 22.23 -27.46 -21.96
CA SER A 144 23.58 -27.98 -21.69
C SER A 144 24.78 -27.30 -22.33
N ALA A 145 25.51 -26.49 -21.53
CA ALA A 145 26.87 -26.81 -21.08
C ALA A 145 27.39 -25.71 -20.14
N PHE A 146 27.87 -26.11 -18.96
CA PHE A 146 28.75 -25.33 -18.08
C PHE A 146 30.08 -25.04 -18.80
N PRO A 147 30.82 -23.92 -18.49
CA PRO A 147 31.46 -23.83 -17.18
C PRO A 147 31.62 -22.42 -16.54
N THR A 148 31.73 -22.47 -15.20
CA THR A 148 32.44 -21.59 -14.24
C THR A 148 32.36 -20.06 -14.35
N GLY A 149 31.73 -19.49 -13.32
CA GLY A 149 32.43 -18.60 -12.39
C GLY A 149 32.28 -17.10 -12.63
N THR A 150 31.33 -16.47 -11.95
CA THR A 150 31.52 -15.14 -11.36
C THR A 150 30.53 -14.97 -10.21
N ASP A 151 31.04 -14.72 -9.01
CA ASP A 151 30.26 -14.48 -7.81
C ASP A 151 29.30 -13.30 -8.00
N SER A 152 28.00 -13.58 -7.94
CA SER A 152 26.97 -12.56 -7.75
C SER A 152 26.84 -12.28 -6.25
N PRO A 153 26.74 -11.00 -5.84
CA PRO A 153 26.75 -10.63 -4.44
C PRO A 153 25.51 -11.19 -3.75
N THR A 154 25.74 -12.03 -2.74
CA THR A 154 24.75 -12.27 -1.70
C THR A 154 24.62 -10.96 -0.93
N THR A 155 23.58 -10.16 -1.22
CA THR A 155 23.18 -9.09 -0.32
C THR A 155 22.69 -9.72 0.96
N THR A 156 23.59 -9.82 1.94
CA THR A 156 23.23 -10.02 3.34
C THR A 156 22.29 -8.88 3.77
N PRO A 157 21.15 -9.17 4.43
CA PRO A 157 20.32 -8.13 5.03
C PRO A 157 21.01 -7.65 6.32
N ASP A 158 22.05 -6.83 6.15
CA ASP A 158 23.08 -6.61 7.19
C ASP A 158 22.99 -5.30 7.96
N SER A 159 21.83 -4.64 8.00
CA SER A 159 21.66 -3.56 8.97
C SER A 159 20.28 -3.56 9.59
N CYS A 160 20.17 -4.27 10.71
CA CYS A 160 19.16 -3.98 11.73
C CYS A 160 19.32 -2.52 12.16
N VAL A 161 18.38 -1.69 11.73
CA VAL A 161 18.32 -0.26 12.05
C VAL A 161 17.03 0.03 12.80
N ASP A 162 17.08 1.04 13.68
CA ASP A 162 15.87 1.58 14.27
C ASP A 162 15.00 2.23 13.18
N THR A 163 13.68 2.01 13.24
CA THR A 163 12.74 2.63 12.30
C THR A 163 12.50 4.09 12.68
N ALA A 164 11.78 4.84 11.83
CA ALA A 164 11.31 6.20 12.14
C ALA A 164 10.24 6.27 13.27
N PHE A 165 10.14 5.23 14.09
CA PHE A 165 9.19 5.10 15.17
C PHE A 165 9.31 6.23 16.20
N GLN A 166 8.15 6.77 16.55
CA GLN A 166 8.00 7.73 17.64
C GLN A 166 7.02 7.18 18.67
N LYS A 167 7.51 6.86 19.86
CA LYS A 167 6.70 6.41 20.98
C LYS A 167 5.69 7.50 21.34
N ASP A 168 4.42 7.16 21.28
CA ASP A 168 3.27 8.05 21.54
C ASP A 168 3.26 9.33 20.69
N GLY A 169 4.00 9.35 19.56
CA GLY A 169 4.18 10.51 18.68
C GLY A 169 5.12 11.58 19.22
N LYS A 170 5.98 11.25 20.19
CA LYS A 170 6.81 12.26 20.90
C LYS A 170 8.30 11.95 20.96
N LYS A 171 8.68 10.67 21.12
CA LYS A 171 10.07 10.27 21.37
C LYS A 171 10.51 9.22 20.38
N ASP A 172 11.53 9.54 19.59
CA ASP A 172 12.25 8.58 18.76
C ASP A 172 13.06 7.57 19.62
N CYS A 173 13.61 6.54 18.98
CA CYS A 173 14.40 5.49 19.65
C CYS A 173 15.60 6.07 20.41
N ALA A 174 16.34 7.02 19.83
CA ALA A 174 17.48 7.66 20.46
C ALA A 174 17.09 8.44 21.74
N LYS A 175 16.05 9.27 21.69
CA LYS A 175 15.53 10.03 22.85
C LYS A 175 14.90 9.13 23.89
N LEU A 176 14.33 8.00 23.48
CA LEU A 176 13.69 7.05 24.39
C LEU A 176 14.71 6.19 25.14
N LEU A 177 15.79 5.77 24.47
CA LEU A 177 16.67 4.70 24.93
C LEU A 177 18.12 5.14 25.21
N GLY A 178 18.62 6.20 24.58
CA GLY A 178 20.05 6.53 24.50
C GLY A 178 20.79 6.81 25.82
N ASN A 179 20.07 7.15 26.90
CA ASN A 179 20.67 7.45 28.22
C ASN A 179 20.22 6.47 29.31
N LEU A 180 19.70 5.29 28.95
CA LEU A 180 19.20 4.32 29.91
C LEU A 180 20.28 3.31 30.31
N THR A 181 20.36 3.02 31.61
CA THR A 181 21.15 1.87 32.10
C THR A 181 20.60 0.56 31.52
N SER A 182 21.42 -0.49 31.39
CA SER A 182 21.01 -1.76 30.76
C SER A 182 19.71 -2.35 31.36
N LYS A 183 19.48 -2.18 32.66
CA LYS A 183 18.23 -2.61 33.33
C LYS A 183 17.02 -1.77 32.92
N LYS A 184 17.18 -0.45 32.80
CA LYS A 184 16.12 0.46 32.32
C LYS A 184 15.87 0.29 30.83
N LEU A 185 16.92 0.08 30.03
CA LEU A 185 16.86 -0.20 28.60
C LEU A 185 15.99 -1.45 28.32
N LYS A 186 16.33 -2.59 28.94
CA LYS A 186 15.54 -3.84 28.81
C LYS A 186 14.07 -3.66 29.20
N ARG A 187 13.77 -2.83 30.21
CA ARG A 187 12.40 -2.51 30.62
C ARG A 187 11.69 -1.61 29.61
N ALA A 188 12.39 -0.64 29.01
CA ALA A 188 11.83 0.28 28.04
C ALA A 188 11.52 -0.42 26.71
N CYS A 189 12.41 -1.29 26.24
CA CYS A 189 12.22 -2.08 25.02
C CYS A 189 10.96 -2.97 25.08
N LYS A 190 10.66 -3.56 26.25
CA LYS A 190 9.45 -4.37 26.45
C LYS A 190 8.13 -3.59 26.51
N LYS A 191 8.17 -2.25 26.46
CA LYS A 191 6.95 -1.43 26.55
C LYS A 191 6.23 -1.37 25.23
N PHE A 192 4.92 -1.21 25.34
CA PHE A 192 4.05 -0.83 24.24
C PHE A 192 3.77 0.67 24.30
N ASP A 193 3.50 1.27 23.15
CA ASP A 193 2.98 2.63 23.06
C ASP A 193 1.44 2.65 23.09
N LYS A 194 0.85 3.85 23.11
CA LYS A 194 -0.61 4.01 23.16
C LYS A 194 -1.34 3.47 21.91
N TYR A 195 -0.60 3.19 20.83
CA TYR A 195 -1.12 2.62 19.58
C TYR A 195 -0.91 1.10 19.53
N GLY A 196 -0.40 0.50 20.60
CA GLY A 196 -0.19 -0.94 20.70
C GLY A 196 1.06 -1.45 19.99
N ARG A 197 2.02 -0.58 19.65
CA ARG A 197 3.30 -0.94 19.02
C ARG A 197 4.37 -1.24 20.07
N LYS A 198 5.19 -2.28 19.87
CA LYS A 198 6.21 -2.74 20.83
C LYS A 198 7.56 -2.10 20.55
N VAL A 199 8.13 -1.40 21.54
CA VAL A 199 9.38 -0.63 21.35
C VAL A 199 10.53 -1.49 20.80
N THR A 200 10.72 -2.72 21.29
CA THR A 200 11.77 -3.64 20.81
C THR A 200 11.74 -3.86 19.30
N HIS A 201 10.56 -3.93 18.68
CA HIS A 201 10.46 -4.26 17.26
C HIS A 201 10.75 -3.07 16.35
N HIS A 202 10.52 -1.86 16.85
CA HIS A 202 10.75 -0.62 16.11
C HIS A 202 12.12 0.01 16.41
N CYS A 203 12.68 -0.29 17.58
CA CYS A 203 13.98 0.19 18.03
C CYS A 203 14.95 -0.97 18.25
N ALA A 204 15.04 -1.92 17.31
CA ALA A 204 15.77 -3.16 17.55
C ALA A 204 17.29 -2.99 17.64
N GLN A 205 17.86 -2.01 16.93
CA GLN A 205 19.27 -1.69 17.05
C GLN A 205 19.55 -1.14 18.45
N SER A 206 18.76 -0.16 18.89
CA SER A 206 18.87 0.41 20.23
C SER A 206 18.55 -0.58 21.35
N CYS A 207 17.71 -1.58 21.06
CA CYS A 207 17.34 -2.63 22.01
C CYS A 207 18.24 -3.87 21.97
N GLY A 208 19.14 -3.97 20.99
CA GLY A 208 20.01 -5.12 20.78
C GLY A 208 19.24 -6.42 20.47
N SER A 209 18.14 -6.33 19.71
CA SER A 209 17.21 -7.45 19.47
C SER A 209 17.05 -7.82 17.99
N CYS A 210 18.07 -7.52 17.19
CA CYS A 210 18.08 -7.70 15.74
C CYS A 210 17.80 -9.15 15.30
N GLU A 211 18.30 -10.14 16.06
CA GLU A 211 18.13 -11.56 15.75
C GLU A 211 16.71 -12.11 16.03
N GLU A 212 15.90 -11.38 16.80
CA GLU A 212 14.56 -11.81 17.24
C GLU A 212 13.42 -11.01 16.59
N GLN A 213 13.72 -10.10 15.66
CA GLN A 213 12.71 -9.22 15.07
C GLN A 213 11.71 -9.92 14.14
N CYS A 214 12.08 -11.07 13.58
CA CYS A 214 11.28 -11.73 12.57
C CYS A 214 10.91 -13.15 12.98
N LYS A 215 10.12 -13.27 14.05
CA LYS A 215 9.53 -14.54 14.47
C LYS A 215 8.17 -14.28 15.07
N ASP A 216 7.26 -15.22 14.84
CA ASP A 216 6.01 -15.27 15.56
C ASP A 216 6.23 -15.73 17.01
N ASP A 217 5.51 -15.11 17.93
CA ASP A 217 5.42 -15.58 19.31
C ASP A 217 4.51 -16.81 19.34
N LYS A 218 5.13 -18.00 19.29
CA LYS A 218 4.42 -19.29 19.33
C LYS A 218 3.54 -19.51 20.56
N LYS A 219 3.69 -18.70 21.61
CA LYS A 219 2.87 -18.76 22.83
C LYS A 219 1.75 -17.74 22.85
N PHE A 220 1.70 -16.87 21.85
CA PHE A 220 0.67 -15.86 21.75
C PHE A 220 -0.61 -16.46 21.17
N SER A 221 -1.70 -16.28 21.91
CA SER A 221 -3.05 -16.50 21.44
C SER A 221 -3.95 -15.38 21.95
N PHE A 222 -5.03 -15.11 21.22
CA PHE A 222 -5.99 -14.06 21.58
C PHE A 222 -7.40 -14.47 21.17
N GLU A 223 -8.39 -13.96 21.90
CA GLU A 223 -9.80 -14.15 21.56
C GLU A 223 -10.32 -12.98 20.72
N PHE A 224 -11.04 -13.30 19.66
CA PHE A 224 -11.76 -12.36 18.82
C PHE A 224 -13.07 -13.01 18.35
N ASP A 225 -14.19 -12.30 18.52
CA ASP A 225 -15.51 -12.80 18.10
C ASP A 225 -15.85 -14.20 18.68
N GLY A 226 -15.51 -14.42 19.96
CA GLY A 226 -15.76 -15.69 20.67
C GLY A 226 -14.90 -16.87 20.24
N MET A 227 -13.91 -16.67 19.36
CA MET A 227 -12.95 -17.69 18.94
C MET A 227 -11.53 -17.31 19.35
N THR A 228 -10.71 -18.32 19.64
CA THR A 228 -9.29 -18.16 19.95
C THR A 228 -8.46 -18.37 18.69
N TYR A 229 -7.53 -17.46 18.44
CA TYR A 229 -6.60 -17.52 17.30
C TYR A 229 -5.15 -17.53 17.79
N SER A 230 -4.29 -18.17 17.01
CA SER A 230 -2.83 -18.16 17.11
C SER A 230 -2.20 -17.46 15.90
N CYS A 231 -0.88 -17.25 15.92
CA CYS A 231 -0.18 -16.60 14.81
C CYS A 231 -0.28 -17.37 13.49
N ASP A 232 -0.28 -18.71 13.54
CA ASP A 232 -0.34 -19.58 12.35
C ASP A 232 -1.67 -19.46 11.57
N GLU A 233 -2.70 -18.85 12.19
CA GLU A 233 -4.05 -18.72 11.64
C GLU A 233 -4.33 -17.31 11.08
N ILE A 234 -3.32 -16.42 11.05
CA ILE A 234 -3.47 -15.03 10.63
C ILE A 234 -2.37 -14.61 9.64
N PRO A 235 -2.58 -13.56 8.83
CA PRO A 235 -3.83 -12.83 8.64
C PRO A 235 -4.92 -13.69 7.99
N ASN A 236 -6.18 -13.46 8.36
CA ASN A 236 -7.34 -14.09 7.74
C ASN A 236 -8.47 -13.07 7.52
N ALA A 237 -9.60 -13.51 6.95
CA ALA A 237 -10.72 -12.64 6.62
C ALA A 237 -11.34 -11.89 7.82
N LYS A 238 -11.21 -12.44 9.04
CA LYS A 238 -11.77 -11.86 10.27
C LYS A 238 -10.71 -11.13 11.11
N VAL A 239 -9.48 -11.61 11.11
CA VAL A 239 -8.40 -11.06 11.93
C VAL A 239 -7.25 -10.59 11.06
N ASN A 240 -6.97 -9.29 11.14
CA ASN A 240 -5.82 -8.66 10.51
C ASN A 240 -4.76 -8.26 11.55
N CYS A 241 -3.55 -8.01 11.07
CA CYS A 241 -2.38 -7.69 11.90
C CYS A 241 -2.45 -6.33 12.62
N ASN A 242 -3.33 -5.44 12.16
CA ASN A 242 -3.52 -4.11 12.73
C ASN A 242 -4.61 -4.09 13.81
N LEU A 243 -5.29 -5.22 14.04
CA LEU A 243 -6.28 -5.35 15.08
C LEU A 243 -5.60 -5.32 16.46
N LEU A 244 -6.27 -4.68 17.41
CA LEU A 244 -5.82 -4.59 18.79
C LEU A 244 -6.40 -5.74 19.61
N THR A 245 -5.54 -6.38 20.38
CA THR A 245 -5.92 -7.31 21.45
C THR A 245 -6.70 -6.60 22.56
N SER A 246 -7.30 -7.37 23.47
CA SER A 246 -7.92 -6.85 24.70
C SER A 246 -6.96 -6.02 25.58
N LYS A 247 -5.65 -6.27 25.46
CA LYS A 247 -4.58 -5.50 26.13
C LYS A 247 -4.17 -4.24 25.36
N LYS A 248 -4.85 -3.89 24.26
CA LYS A 248 -4.52 -2.77 23.35
C LYS A 248 -3.14 -2.89 22.72
N HIS A 249 -2.69 -4.11 22.44
CA HIS A 249 -1.48 -4.38 21.67
C HIS A 249 -1.87 -4.82 20.27
N LEU A 250 -1.13 -4.39 19.26
CA LEU A 250 -1.34 -4.84 17.89
C LEU A 250 -0.98 -6.32 17.78
N ILE A 251 -1.80 -7.08 17.07
CA ILE A 251 -1.54 -8.51 16.82
C ILE A 251 -0.25 -8.71 16.02
N GLY A 252 0.03 -7.82 15.06
CA GLY A 252 1.28 -7.84 14.30
C GLY A 252 2.54 -7.65 15.15
N GLU A 253 2.43 -7.21 16.40
CA GLU A 253 3.55 -7.16 17.35
C GLU A 253 3.84 -8.49 18.04
N TYR A 254 3.02 -9.51 17.79
CA TYR A 254 3.25 -10.87 18.25
C TYR A 254 3.48 -11.82 17.07
N CYS A 255 2.77 -11.60 15.96
CA CYS A 255 2.77 -12.49 14.81
C CYS A 255 3.44 -11.82 13.61
N ARG A 256 4.69 -11.38 13.77
CA ARG A 256 5.40 -10.57 12.77
C ARG A 256 5.64 -11.30 11.44
N GLU A 257 6.01 -12.56 11.51
CA GLU A 257 6.32 -13.40 10.35
C GLU A 257 5.04 -13.68 9.57
N SER A 258 4.02 -14.20 10.27
CA SER A 258 2.69 -14.42 9.70
C SER A 258 2.08 -13.14 9.11
N CYS A 259 2.36 -11.99 9.72
CA CYS A 259 1.92 -10.68 9.22
C CYS A 259 2.76 -10.07 8.10
N GLY A 260 3.77 -10.79 7.57
CA GLY A 260 4.63 -10.29 6.51
C GLY A 260 5.43 -9.03 6.89
N MET A 261 5.68 -8.80 8.18
CA MET A 261 6.41 -7.63 8.69
C MET A 261 7.95 -7.86 8.73
N CYS A 262 8.39 -8.78 7.90
CA CYS A 262 9.72 -9.37 7.83
C CYS A 262 10.27 -9.23 6.41
N SER A 263 10.79 -8.06 6.06
CA SER A 263 11.40 -7.78 4.75
C SER A 263 12.53 -6.79 4.90
#